data_AF-A0A943X921-F1
#
_entry.id   AF-A0A943X921-F1
#
_cell.length_a   1.000
_cell.length_b   1.000
_cell.length_c   1.000
_cell.angle_alpha   90.00
_cell.angle_beta   90.00
_cell.angle_gamma   90.00
#
_symmetry.space_group_name_H-M   'P 1'
#
loop_
_entity.id
_entity.type
_entity.pdbx_description
1 polymer ?
#
loop_
_entity_poly.entity_id
_entity_poly.type
_entity_poly.pdbx_seq_one_letter_code
_entity_poly.pdbx_strand_id
1 'polypeptide(L)'
;MKFKKIAQVAASVLLLLLISCVKNKSEHQVVMSGDIIEIQPVDARENEFQPAKWSNDEGTVFVIFGYGYNEKIFYEKAESILSEKYGLAENGGLVKCMVFPDDFHNRISNFRSVAEAANIRGIVVLGAPEGCHYTFASIRDGRDNTPNFNIFSFFPQDDILGQEGTCSFVLDHESSSAMEEQDQVLDKDIFDILVSAIRYAAILPGELPSDNELHAHVQSIVGKRKVHRYVDGESGIQSRNHFVIEASE
;
A
#
# COMPACT_ATOMS: atom_id res chain seq x y z
N MET A 1 33.79 48.37 -42.51
CA MET A 1 32.34 48.14 -42.27
C MET A 1 31.85 46.76 -42.76
N LYS A 2 32.62 45.67 -42.57
CA LYS A 2 32.24 44.30 -43.00
C LYS A 2 32.38 43.21 -41.92
N PHE A 3 32.97 43.51 -40.76
CA PHE A 3 33.16 42.52 -39.67
C PHE A 3 32.05 42.53 -38.61
N LYS A 4 31.22 43.58 -38.50
CA LYS A 4 30.09 43.63 -37.54
C LYS A 4 28.85 42.84 -37.99
N LYS A 5 28.69 42.58 -39.29
CA LYS A 5 27.53 41.83 -39.82
C LYS A 5 27.66 40.31 -39.69
N ILE A 6 28.88 39.78 -39.60
CA ILE A 6 29.12 38.33 -39.48
C ILE A 6 28.85 37.84 -38.05
N ALA A 7 29.16 38.66 -37.04
CA ALA A 7 28.89 38.35 -35.64
C ALA A 7 27.40 38.32 -35.27
N GLN A 8 26.55 39.14 -35.93
CA GLN A 8 25.10 39.14 -35.69
C GLN A 8 24.37 37.97 -36.36
N VAL A 9 24.90 37.46 -37.49
CA VAL A 9 24.32 36.29 -38.17
C VAL A 9 24.68 35.00 -37.42
N ALA A 10 25.90 34.89 -36.87
CA ALA A 10 26.32 33.74 -36.07
C ALA A 10 25.55 33.61 -34.74
N ALA A 11 25.20 34.73 -34.09
CA ALA A 11 24.43 34.71 -32.85
C ALA A 11 22.94 34.34 -33.04
N SER A 12 22.38 34.57 -34.24
CA SER A 12 20.97 34.29 -34.53
C SER A 12 20.72 32.82 -34.92
N VAL A 13 21.72 32.14 -35.50
CA VAL A 13 21.62 30.71 -35.85
C VAL A 13 21.80 29.80 -34.62
N LEU A 14 22.57 30.23 -33.62
CA LEU A 14 22.77 29.48 -32.38
C LEU A 14 21.54 29.54 -31.44
N LEU A 15 20.72 30.60 -31.52
CA LEU A 15 19.50 30.74 -30.72
C LEU A 15 18.29 29.99 -31.32
N LEU A 16 18.29 29.75 -32.64
CA LEU A 16 17.24 28.96 -33.33
C LEU A 16 17.45 27.45 -33.21
N LEU A 17 18.67 26.98 -32.88
CA LEU A 17 18.96 25.56 -32.65
C LEU A 17 18.57 25.07 -31.24
N LEU A 18 18.25 25.97 -30.31
CA LEU A 18 17.84 25.62 -28.93
C LEU A 18 16.32 25.56 -28.71
N ILE A 19 15.51 25.87 -29.73
CA ILE A 19 14.03 25.89 -29.61
C ILE A 19 13.37 24.71 -30.34
N SER A 20 14.15 23.85 -31.01
CA SER A 20 13.62 22.75 -31.83
C SER A 20 13.57 21.39 -31.11
N CYS A 21 13.16 21.38 -29.83
CA CYS A 21 12.77 20.17 -29.10
C CYS A 21 11.43 20.31 -28.36
N VAL A 22 10.47 21.04 -28.93
CA VAL A 22 9.05 20.87 -28.58
C VAL A 22 8.46 19.89 -29.59
N LYS A 23 8.66 18.59 -29.32
CA LYS A 23 8.01 17.53 -30.05
C LYS A 23 6.69 17.25 -29.33
N ASN A 24 5.61 17.85 -29.85
CA ASN A 24 4.27 17.40 -29.53
C ASN A 24 4.13 15.98 -30.12
N LYS A 25 4.08 14.97 -29.26
CA LYS A 25 3.66 13.61 -29.59
C LYS A 25 2.66 13.16 -28.53
N SER A 26 1.39 13.40 -28.81
CA SER A 26 0.37 12.45 -28.40
C SER A 26 0.61 11.16 -29.21
N GLU A 27 0.27 10.03 -28.59
CA GLU A 27 0.54 8.64 -28.97
C GLU A 27 1.96 8.15 -28.63
N HIS A 28 2.02 7.16 -27.73
CA HIS A 28 2.46 5.77 -27.99
C HIS A 28 2.08 4.93 -26.76
N GLN A 29 1.21 3.93 -26.90
CA GLN A 29 1.55 2.53 -27.18
C GLN A 29 2.65 1.96 -26.28
N VAL A 30 2.20 1.01 -25.46
CA VAL A 30 2.98 0.10 -24.63
C VAL A 30 3.97 -0.65 -25.50
N VAL A 31 5.26 -0.46 -25.23
CA VAL A 31 6.31 -1.38 -25.64
C VAL A 31 7.03 -1.80 -24.38
N MET A 32 6.92 -3.08 -24.06
CA MET A 32 7.68 -3.72 -22.98
C MET A 32 9.17 -3.66 -23.30
N SER A 33 9.97 -3.06 -22.42
CA SER A 33 11.34 -3.48 -22.15
C SER A 33 11.86 -2.86 -20.86
N GLY A 34 12.20 -3.71 -19.88
CA GLY A 34 13.26 -3.53 -18.87
C GLY A 34 13.18 -2.34 -17.91
N ASP A 35 12.83 -2.66 -16.66
CA ASP A 35 13.27 -2.03 -15.40
C ASP A 35 13.31 -0.50 -15.33
N ILE A 36 12.21 0.07 -14.83
CA ILE A 36 12.07 1.11 -13.79
C ILE A 36 10.56 1.46 -13.77
N ILE A 37 9.87 1.18 -12.67
CA ILE A 37 8.48 1.61 -12.48
C ILE A 37 8.51 3.02 -11.91
N GLU A 38 8.26 4.02 -12.74
CA GLU A 38 8.07 5.39 -12.29
C GLU A 38 6.62 5.52 -11.77
N ILE A 39 6.43 5.41 -10.45
CA ILE A 39 5.12 5.58 -9.81
C ILE A 39 4.86 7.07 -9.67
N GLN A 40 4.03 7.63 -10.56
CA GLN A 40 3.54 9.00 -10.38
C GLN A 40 2.45 9.06 -9.31
N PRO A 41 2.43 10.11 -8.46
CA PRO A 41 1.34 10.32 -7.51
C PRO A 41 0.03 10.56 -8.28
N VAL A 42 -0.99 9.76 -7.96
CA VAL A 42 -2.30 9.86 -8.61
C VAL A 42 -3.01 11.10 -8.08
N ASP A 43 -3.18 12.10 -8.93
CA ASP A 43 -4.03 13.26 -8.63
C ASP A 43 -5.47 12.81 -8.39
N ALA A 44 -6.05 13.28 -7.28
CA ALA A 44 -7.35 12.85 -6.75
C ALA A 44 -8.57 13.36 -7.53
N ARG A 45 -8.42 13.73 -8.81
CA ARG A 45 -9.52 14.22 -9.65
C ARG A 45 -9.38 13.63 -11.05
N GLU A 46 -10.42 12.91 -11.46
CA GLU A 46 -10.63 12.29 -12.78
C GLU A 46 -9.85 10.99 -13.07
N ASN A 47 -10.43 9.89 -12.60
CA ASN A 47 -10.89 8.85 -13.52
C ASN A 47 -12.14 8.22 -12.91
N GLU A 48 -13.24 8.20 -13.66
CA GLU A 48 -14.33 7.27 -13.38
C GLU A 48 -13.73 5.87 -13.40
N PHE A 49 -13.39 5.36 -12.21
CA PHE A 49 -12.88 4.01 -12.04
C PHE A 49 -14.05 3.09 -12.36
N GLN A 50 -14.14 2.67 -13.63
CA GLN A 50 -14.84 1.44 -13.96
C GLN A 50 -14.21 0.36 -13.08
N PRO A 51 -14.97 -0.28 -12.15
CA PRO A 51 -14.38 -1.31 -11.33
C PRO A 51 -13.77 -2.33 -12.29
N ALA A 52 -12.45 -2.49 -12.23
CA ALA A 52 -11.79 -3.57 -12.93
C ALA A 52 -12.58 -4.82 -12.53
N LYS A 53 -13.19 -5.50 -13.50
CA LYS A 53 -13.83 -6.79 -13.25
C LYS A 53 -12.71 -7.76 -12.95
N TRP A 54 -12.29 -7.76 -11.69
CA TRP A 54 -11.34 -8.72 -11.18
C TRP A 54 -11.99 -10.09 -11.17
N SER A 55 -11.25 -11.08 -11.61
CA SER A 55 -11.65 -12.48 -11.54
C SER A 55 -10.92 -13.16 -10.38
N ASN A 56 -11.56 -14.15 -9.76
CA ASN A 56 -10.94 -14.93 -8.69
C ASN A 56 -9.65 -15.65 -9.14
N ASP A 57 -9.50 -15.89 -10.44
CA ASP A 57 -8.30 -16.49 -11.03
C ASP A 57 -7.06 -15.61 -10.87
N GLU A 58 -7.25 -14.28 -10.72
CA GLU A 58 -6.17 -13.31 -10.50
C GLU A 58 -5.75 -13.22 -9.02
N GLY A 59 -6.51 -13.86 -8.13
CA GLY A 59 -6.29 -13.98 -6.70
C GLY A 59 -7.07 -12.98 -5.86
N THR A 60 -7.18 -13.26 -4.56
CA THR A 60 -7.98 -12.51 -3.59
C THR A 60 -7.10 -11.68 -2.66
N VAL A 61 -7.48 -10.43 -2.41
CA VAL A 61 -6.89 -9.62 -1.33
C VAL A 61 -7.72 -9.81 -0.07
N PHE A 62 -7.09 -10.35 0.98
CA PHE A 62 -7.72 -10.52 2.28
C PHE A 62 -7.60 -9.24 3.10
N VAL A 63 -8.70 -8.85 3.75
CA VAL A 63 -8.75 -7.74 4.70
C VAL A 63 -9.13 -8.28 6.06
N ILE A 64 -8.20 -8.23 6.99
CA ILE A 64 -8.39 -8.71 8.35
C ILE A 64 -8.62 -7.51 9.26
N PHE A 65 -9.81 -7.42 9.84
CA PHE A 65 -10.17 -6.42 10.86
C PHE A 65 -9.92 -7.02 12.24
N GLY A 66 -8.87 -6.56 12.90
CA GLY A 66 -8.50 -6.94 14.26
C GLY A 66 -8.94 -5.92 15.32
N TYR A 67 -8.28 -5.92 16.46
CA TYR A 67 -8.65 -5.08 17.60
C TYR A 67 -8.56 -3.58 17.25
N GLY A 68 -9.52 -2.79 17.73
CA GLY A 68 -9.66 -1.36 17.36
C GLY A 68 -10.38 -1.13 16.03
N TYR A 69 -10.56 -2.17 15.21
CA TYR A 69 -11.19 -2.09 13.88
C TYR A 69 -12.25 -3.17 13.62
N ASN A 70 -12.53 -4.02 14.61
CA ASN A 70 -13.50 -5.11 14.54
C ASN A 70 -14.91 -4.70 15.01
N GLU A 71 -15.14 -3.42 15.30
CA GLU A 71 -16.47 -2.93 15.62
C GLU A 71 -17.40 -3.03 14.40
N LYS A 72 -18.62 -3.52 14.63
CA LYS A 72 -19.62 -3.74 13.58
C LYS A 72 -19.85 -2.54 12.68
N ILE A 73 -20.00 -1.36 13.28
CA ILE A 73 -20.23 -0.11 12.54
C ILE A 73 -19.03 0.20 11.61
N PHE A 74 -17.82 -0.08 12.06
CA PHE A 74 -16.61 0.17 11.30
C PHE A 74 -16.46 -0.83 10.15
N TYR A 75 -16.48 -2.14 10.42
CA TYR A 75 -16.20 -3.13 9.39
C TYR A 75 -17.32 -3.21 8.35
N GLU A 76 -18.59 -3.01 8.72
CA GLU A 76 -19.68 -3.00 7.73
C GLU A 76 -19.56 -1.81 6.78
N LYS A 77 -19.12 -0.65 7.30
CA LYS A 77 -18.83 0.52 6.47
C LYS A 77 -17.63 0.27 5.55
N ALA A 78 -16.55 -0.31 6.07
CA ALA A 78 -15.38 -0.67 5.29
C ALA A 78 -15.73 -1.66 4.17
N GLU A 79 -16.46 -2.73 4.50
CA GLU A 79 -16.92 -3.75 3.56
C GLU A 79 -17.81 -3.15 2.48
N SER A 80 -18.75 -2.25 2.84
CA SER A 80 -19.57 -1.55 1.85
C SER A 80 -18.72 -0.75 0.84
N ILE A 81 -17.73 0.01 1.31
CA ILE A 81 -16.82 0.80 0.46
C ILE A 81 -15.99 -0.12 -0.45
N LEU A 82 -15.45 -1.21 0.11
CA LEU A 82 -14.64 -2.16 -0.64
C LEU A 82 -15.47 -2.97 -1.66
N SER A 83 -16.69 -3.34 -1.31
CA SER A 83 -17.64 -4.01 -2.18
C SER A 83 -18.00 -3.14 -3.39
N GLU A 84 -18.31 -1.86 -3.16
CA GLU A 84 -18.61 -0.91 -4.24
C GLU A 84 -17.41 -0.74 -5.19
N LYS A 85 -16.19 -0.69 -4.66
CA LYS A 85 -14.99 -0.34 -5.42
C LYS A 85 -14.27 -1.52 -6.08
N TYR A 86 -14.28 -2.68 -5.44
CA TYR A 86 -13.48 -3.85 -5.83
C TYR A 86 -14.27 -5.15 -5.91
N GLY A 87 -15.51 -5.16 -5.40
CA GLY A 87 -16.33 -6.37 -5.26
C GLY A 87 -15.83 -7.32 -4.18
N LEU A 88 -16.77 -8.05 -3.58
CA LEU A 88 -16.50 -9.09 -2.59
C LEU A 88 -16.25 -10.44 -3.28
N ALA A 89 -15.35 -11.24 -2.71
CA ALA A 89 -14.92 -12.54 -3.26
C ALA A 89 -16.07 -13.54 -3.37
N GLU A 90 -17.05 -13.50 -2.45
CA GLU A 90 -18.26 -14.34 -2.52
C GLU A 90 -19.11 -14.03 -3.76
N ASN A 91 -18.96 -12.82 -4.31
CA ASN A 91 -19.65 -12.34 -5.50
C ASN A 91 -18.72 -12.27 -6.73
N GLY A 92 -17.55 -12.93 -6.67
CA GLY A 92 -16.56 -12.95 -7.74
C GLY A 92 -15.72 -11.68 -7.87
N GLY A 93 -15.67 -10.85 -6.81
CA GLY A 93 -14.81 -9.68 -6.73
C GLY A 93 -13.43 -9.96 -6.09
N LEU A 94 -12.65 -8.91 -5.90
CA LEU A 94 -11.25 -9.01 -5.47
C LEU A 94 -11.08 -9.28 -3.97
N VAL A 95 -11.99 -8.77 -3.14
CA VAL A 95 -11.73 -8.59 -1.70
C VAL A 95 -12.45 -9.63 -0.87
N LYS A 96 -11.76 -10.20 0.12
CA LYS A 96 -12.39 -10.98 1.18
C LYS A 96 -12.15 -10.32 2.54
N CYS A 97 -13.22 -9.81 3.14
CA CYS A 97 -13.21 -9.24 4.48
C CYS A 97 -13.36 -10.34 5.54
N MET A 98 -12.59 -10.25 6.63
CA MET A 98 -12.66 -11.15 7.77
C MET A 98 -12.48 -10.37 9.06
N VAL A 99 -13.28 -10.66 10.07
CA VAL A 99 -13.33 -9.95 11.36
C VAL A 99 -12.84 -10.88 12.46
N PHE A 100 -11.79 -10.48 13.16
CA PHE A 100 -11.29 -11.16 14.34
C PHE A 100 -11.99 -10.63 15.60
N PRO A 101 -12.41 -11.48 16.56
CA PRO A 101 -12.18 -12.94 16.62
C PRO A 101 -13.20 -13.81 15.88
N ASP A 102 -14.32 -13.23 15.46
CA ASP A 102 -15.53 -13.97 15.08
C ASP A 102 -15.32 -14.95 13.92
N ASP A 103 -14.72 -14.50 12.81
CA ASP A 103 -14.47 -15.34 11.62
C ASP A 103 -13.31 -16.33 11.81
N PHE A 104 -12.60 -16.22 12.92
CA PHE A 104 -11.41 -17.01 13.24
C PHE A 104 -11.64 -17.94 14.42
N HIS A 105 -12.88 -18.06 14.92
CA HIS A 105 -13.20 -18.82 16.13
C HIS A 105 -12.25 -18.49 17.31
N ASN A 106 -11.95 -17.20 17.52
CA ASN A 106 -11.04 -16.68 18.55
C ASN A 106 -9.56 -17.06 18.40
N ARG A 107 -9.12 -17.57 17.25
CA ARG A 107 -7.71 -17.95 17.04
C ARG A 107 -7.23 -17.51 15.67
N ILE A 108 -6.34 -16.52 15.62
CA ILE A 108 -5.83 -15.98 14.35
C ILE A 108 -5.16 -17.07 13.49
N SER A 109 -4.57 -18.09 14.11
CA SER A 109 -3.99 -19.25 13.42
C SER A 109 -4.98 -20.05 12.57
N ASN A 110 -6.29 -19.94 12.83
CA ASN A 110 -7.33 -20.55 11.98
C ASN A 110 -7.37 -19.92 10.58
N PHE A 111 -6.83 -18.71 10.40
CA PHE A 111 -6.67 -18.08 9.09
C PHE A 111 -5.90 -18.96 8.11
N ARG A 112 -4.93 -19.75 8.60
CA ARG A 112 -4.10 -20.62 7.77
C ARG A 112 -4.93 -21.52 6.87
N SER A 113 -5.99 -22.13 7.39
CA SER A 113 -6.86 -23.00 6.61
C SER A 113 -7.58 -22.26 5.46
N VAL A 114 -7.99 -21.02 5.72
CA VAL A 114 -8.60 -20.13 4.71
C VAL A 114 -7.57 -19.72 3.67
N ALA A 115 -6.35 -19.39 4.12
CA ALA A 115 -5.24 -18.97 3.30
C ALA A 115 -4.69 -20.07 2.37
N GLU A 116 -4.67 -21.32 2.83
CA GLU A 116 -4.22 -22.49 2.06
C GLU A 116 -5.22 -22.86 0.96
N ALA A 117 -6.52 -22.65 1.20
CA ALA A 117 -7.56 -22.90 0.22
C ALA A 117 -7.71 -21.78 -0.83
N ALA A 118 -7.03 -20.65 -0.65
CA ALA A 118 -7.21 -19.44 -1.45
C ALA A 118 -5.98 -19.10 -2.31
N ASN A 119 -6.25 -18.62 -3.53
CA ASN A 119 -5.25 -17.94 -4.34
C ASN A 119 -5.01 -16.53 -3.80
N ILE A 120 -4.16 -16.39 -2.77
CA ILE A 120 -3.91 -15.09 -2.13
C ILE A 120 -3.10 -14.19 -3.05
N ARG A 121 -3.63 -12.99 -3.28
CA ARG A 121 -2.94 -11.89 -3.95
C ARG A 121 -2.28 -10.91 -2.98
N GLY A 122 -2.86 -10.73 -1.79
CA GLY A 122 -2.29 -9.92 -0.73
C GLY A 122 -3.09 -10.00 0.56
N ILE A 123 -2.50 -9.52 1.65
CA ILE A 123 -3.16 -9.40 2.94
C ILE A 123 -3.00 -7.95 3.41
N VAL A 124 -4.11 -7.35 3.82
CA VAL A 124 -4.15 -6.10 4.56
C VAL A 124 -4.73 -6.41 5.94
N VAL A 125 -3.99 -6.11 7.01
CA VAL A 125 -4.47 -6.28 8.38
C VAL A 125 -4.53 -4.92 9.07
N LEU A 126 -5.68 -4.63 9.69
CA LEU A 126 -5.92 -3.45 10.51
C LEU A 126 -6.01 -3.92 11.97
N GLY A 127 -5.22 -3.34 12.87
CA GLY A 127 -5.28 -3.72 14.29
C GLY A 127 -4.85 -5.15 14.55
N ALA A 128 -3.73 -5.57 13.96
CA ALA A 128 -3.28 -6.96 14.00
C ALA A 128 -3.31 -7.54 15.43
N PRO A 129 -4.07 -8.62 15.68
CA PRO A 129 -4.09 -9.30 16.97
C PRO A 129 -2.79 -10.06 17.23
N GLU A 130 -2.57 -10.43 18.51
CA GLU A 130 -1.46 -11.27 18.95
C GLU A 130 -1.32 -12.54 18.09
N GLY A 131 -0.08 -12.89 17.73
CA GLY A 131 0.23 -14.12 16.99
C GLY A 131 -0.05 -14.07 15.48
N CYS A 132 -0.42 -12.90 14.94
CA CYS A 132 -0.50 -12.67 13.50
C CYS A 132 0.81 -13.04 12.79
N HIS A 133 1.96 -12.63 13.34
CA HIS A 133 3.27 -12.88 12.75
C HIS A 133 3.59 -14.37 12.59
N TYR A 134 3.32 -15.21 13.60
CA TYR A 134 3.47 -16.67 13.48
C TYR A 134 2.58 -17.25 12.38
N THR A 135 1.33 -16.77 12.32
CA THR A 135 0.36 -17.22 11.32
C THR A 135 0.82 -16.85 9.92
N PHE A 136 1.22 -15.61 9.69
CA PHE A 136 1.71 -15.10 8.41
C PHE A 136 3.00 -15.78 7.96
N ALA A 137 3.97 -15.97 8.87
CA ALA A 137 5.17 -16.74 8.59
C ALA A 137 4.82 -18.16 8.13
N SER A 138 3.94 -18.85 8.86
CA SER A 138 3.57 -20.24 8.52
C SER A 138 2.88 -20.36 7.15
N ILE A 139 2.10 -19.35 6.74
CA ILE A 139 1.45 -19.32 5.42
C ILE A 139 2.48 -19.10 4.31
N ARG A 140 3.49 -18.25 4.55
CA ARG A 140 4.60 -18.00 3.62
C ARG A 140 5.50 -19.22 3.48
N ASP A 141 5.85 -19.87 4.60
CA ASP A 141 6.70 -21.07 4.62
C ASP A 141 6.03 -22.27 3.95
N GLY A 142 4.69 -22.37 4.02
CA GLY A 142 3.94 -23.47 3.41
C GLY A 142 3.79 -23.38 1.88
N ARG A 143 4.36 -22.36 1.24
CA ARG A 143 4.13 -21.98 -0.16
C ARG A 143 5.33 -22.27 -1.06
N ASP A 144 5.70 -23.55 -1.14
CA ASP A 144 6.76 -24.00 -2.03
C ASP A 144 6.44 -23.71 -3.51
N ASN A 145 7.32 -22.96 -4.19
CA ASN A 145 7.24 -22.61 -5.63
C ASN A 145 6.08 -21.70 -6.06
N THR A 146 5.32 -21.10 -5.12
CA THR A 146 4.36 -20.03 -5.45
C THR A 146 4.96 -18.66 -5.17
N PRO A 147 4.75 -17.64 -6.02
CA PRO A 147 5.19 -16.29 -5.72
C PRO A 147 4.63 -15.80 -4.37
N ASN A 148 5.50 -15.19 -3.56
CA ASN A 148 5.07 -14.54 -2.33
C ASN A 148 4.13 -13.38 -2.64
N PHE A 149 3.28 -13.08 -1.65
CA PHE A 149 2.36 -11.95 -1.67
C PHE A 149 2.71 -10.96 -0.56
N ASN A 150 2.27 -9.72 -0.73
CA ASN A 150 2.49 -8.69 0.26
C ASN A 150 1.53 -8.79 1.43
N ILE A 151 2.04 -8.49 2.62
CA ILE A 151 1.27 -8.36 3.84
C ILE A 151 1.50 -6.95 4.37
N PHE A 152 0.45 -6.14 4.45
CA PHE A 152 0.51 -4.78 4.97
C PHE A 152 -0.17 -4.74 6.33
N SER A 153 0.59 -4.38 7.35
CA SER A 153 0.08 -4.23 8.71
C SER A 153 -0.15 -2.76 9.03
N PHE A 154 -1.38 -2.42 9.41
CA PHE A 154 -1.81 -1.08 9.74
C PHE A 154 -2.27 -1.03 11.20
N PHE A 155 -1.67 -0.12 11.95
CA PHE A 155 -1.99 0.19 13.35
C PHE A 155 -2.06 -1.07 14.23
N PRO A 156 -1.01 -1.92 14.22
CA PRO A 156 -1.01 -3.16 15.00
C PRO A 156 -1.21 -2.86 16.48
N GLN A 157 -1.97 -3.72 17.16
CA GLN A 157 -2.21 -3.57 18.61
C GLN A 157 -1.22 -4.39 19.43
N ASP A 158 -0.51 -5.33 18.80
CA ASP A 158 0.44 -6.21 19.46
C ASP A 158 1.56 -6.67 18.51
N ASP A 159 2.63 -7.22 19.09
CA ASP A 159 3.74 -7.89 18.41
C ASP A 159 4.37 -7.06 17.27
N ILE A 160 4.53 -5.74 17.42
CA ILE A 160 5.04 -4.85 16.35
C ILE A 160 6.34 -5.39 15.73
N LEU A 161 7.30 -5.82 16.55
CA LEU A 161 8.56 -6.41 16.07
C LEU A 161 8.34 -7.72 15.29
N GLY A 162 7.36 -8.52 15.69
CA GLY A 162 6.95 -9.72 14.95
C GLY A 162 6.33 -9.36 13.60
N GLN A 163 5.53 -8.29 13.54
CA GLN A 163 4.96 -7.78 12.29
C GLN A 163 6.06 -7.24 11.38
N GLU A 164 7.05 -6.51 11.89
CA GLU A 164 8.22 -6.06 11.13
C GLU A 164 8.97 -7.23 10.48
N GLY A 165 9.07 -8.37 11.18
CA GLY A 165 9.73 -9.57 10.66
C GLY A 165 8.95 -10.35 9.60
N THR A 166 7.65 -10.11 9.44
CA THR A 166 6.76 -10.96 8.62
C THR A 166 5.92 -10.20 7.60
N CYS A 167 5.72 -8.90 7.78
CA CYS A 167 4.99 -8.04 6.88
C CYS A 167 5.93 -7.32 5.91
N SER A 168 5.41 -6.96 4.73
CA SER A 168 6.13 -6.11 3.77
C SER A 168 6.42 -4.73 4.37
N PHE A 169 5.44 -4.17 5.09
CA PHE A 169 5.64 -3.01 5.97
C PHE A 169 4.63 -3.01 7.12
N VAL A 170 4.97 -2.24 8.15
CA VAL A 170 4.09 -1.86 9.26
C VAL A 170 3.89 -0.35 9.20
N LEU A 171 2.65 0.10 9.33
CA LEU A 171 2.29 1.51 9.43
C LEU A 171 1.59 1.75 10.77
N ASP A 172 2.10 2.67 11.56
CA ASP A 172 1.55 3.02 12.88
C ASP A 172 1.24 4.52 13.00
N HIS A 173 0.57 4.91 14.07
CA HIS A 173 0.38 6.30 14.45
C HIS A 173 1.60 6.82 15.21
N GLU A 174 1.92 8.11 15.01
CA GLU A 174 2.91 8.77 15.85
C GLU A 174 2.41 8.80 17.29
N SER A 175 3.12 8.08 18.17
CA SER A 175 2.81 8.08 19.59
C SER A 175 3.21 9.43 20.18
N SER A 176 2.22 10.31 20.38
CA SER A 176 2.41 11.38 21.35
C SER A 176 2.45 10.71 22.72
N SER A 177 3.49 11.00 23.51
CA SER A 177 3.71 10.45 24.86
C SER A 177 2.61 10.79 25.89
N ALA A 178 1.45 11.29 25.44
CA ALA A 178 0.31 11.74 26.22
C ALA A 178 -1.01 11.04 25.85
N MET A 179 -1.05 10.13 24.86
CA MET A 179 -2.27 9.40 24.52
C MET A 179 -2.30 8.06 25.24
N GLU A 180 -2.99 8.05 26.40
CA GLU A 180 -3.49 6.85 27.05
C GLU A 180 -4.35 6.03 26.05
N GLU A 181 -4.37 4.71 26.25
CA GLU A 181 -4.89 3.62 25.39
C GLU A 181 -6.37 3.70 24.94
N GLN A 182 -7.03 4.85 24.91
CA GLN A 182 -8.50 4.87 24.87
C GLN A 182 -9.20 5.81 23.89
N ASP A 183 -8.50 6.56 23.06
CA ASP A 183 -9.14 7.21 21.91
C ASP A 183 -8.11 7.36 20.78
N GLN A 184 -7.80 6.26 20.09
CA GLN A 184 -7.34 6.37 18.71
C GLN A 184 -8.52 6.99 17.95
N VAL A 185 -8.53 8.33 17.84
CA VAL A 185 -9.44 9.05 16.97
C VAL A 185 -9.27 8.40 15.61
N LEU A 186 -10.25 7.57 15.21
CA LEU A 186 -10.29 6.93 13.91
C LEU A 186 -10.02 8.01 12.89
N ASP A 187 -8.80 8.01 12.34
CA ASP A 187 -8.39 8.99 11.35
C ASP A 187 -9.48 8.95 10.28
N LYS A 188 -10.11 10.09 10.00
CA LYS A 188 -11.33 10.15 9.16
C LYS A 188 -11.10 9.52 7.79
N ASP A 189 -9.84 9.40 7.40
CA ASP A 189 -9.39 8.92 6.12
C ASP A 189 -8.78 7.51 6.20
N ILE A 190 -8.96 6.76 7.29
CA ILE A 190 -8.52 5.37 7.36
C ILE A 190 -9.16 4.52 6.25
N PHE A 191 -10.39 4.86 5.86
CA PHE A 191 -11.04 4.25 4.70
C PHE A 191 -10.30 4.56 3.39
N ASP A 192 -9.71 5.75 3.24
CA ASP A 192 -8.91 6.12 2.05
C ASP A 192 -7.58 5.36 2.03
N ILE A 193 -6.93 5.21 3.19
CA ILE A 193 -5.73 4.38 3.35
C ILE A 193 -6.05 2.94 2.97
N LEU A 194 -7.13 2.38 3.53
CA LEU A 194 -7.58 1.02 3.26
C LEU A 194 -7.86 0.83 1.77
N VAL A 195 -8.66 1.72 1.17
CA VAL A 195 -8.96 1.69 -0.27
C VAL A 195 -7.67 1.71 -1.11
N SER A 196 -6.71 2.55 -0.75
CA SER A 196 -5.43 2.67 -1.46
C SER A 196 -4.57 1.43 -1.27
N ALA A 197 -4.52 0.87 -0.06
CA ALA A 197 -3.80 -0.37 0.26
C ALA A 197 -4.34 -1.56 -0.54
N ILE A 198 -5.66 -1.71 -0.68
CA ILE A 198 -6.26 -2.76 -1.51
C ILE A 198 -5.89 -2.59 -2.97
N ARG A 199 -6.00 -1.37 -3.51
CA ARG A 199 -5.54 -1.09 -4.89
C ARG A 199 -4.08 -1.48 -5.07
N TYR A 200 -3.25 -1.13 -4.10
CA TYR A 200 -1.82 -1.38 -4.14
C TYR A 200 -1.49 -2.88 -4.12
N ALA A 201 -2.08 -3.61 -3.17
CA ALA A 201 -1.98 -5.07 -3.09
C ALA A 201 -2.47 -5.76 -4.37
N ALA A 202 -3.48 -5.20 -5.04
CA ALA A 202 -4.00 -5.75 -6.29
C ALA A 202 -3.06 -5.56 -7.49
N ILE A 203 -2.27 -4.49 -7.55
CA ILE A 203 -1.44 -4.20 -8.74
C ILE A 203 0.03 -4.58 -8.58
N LEU A 204 0.49 -4.83 -7.35
CA LEU A 204 1.89 -5.12 -7.08
C LEU A 204 2.33 -6.47 -7.66
N PRO A 205 3.44 -6.51 -8.41
CA PRO A 205 4.06 -7.77 -8.81
C PRO A 205 4.93 -8.31 -7.67
N GLY A 206 4.50 -9.42 -7.05
CA GLY A 206 5.29 -10.12 -6.04
C GLY A 206 5.57 -9.30 -4.77
N GLU A 207 6.53 -9.74 -3.96
CA GLU A 207 6.85 -9.15 -2.66
C GLU A 207 7.70 -7.87 -2.78
N LEU A 208 7.35 -6.85 -1.99
CA LEU A 208 8.11 -5.61 -1.89
C LEU A 208 9.46 -5.84 -1.18
N PRO A 209 10.58 -5.34 -1.73
CA PRO A 209 11.85 -5.36 -1.04
C PRO A 209 11.86 -4.38 0.14
N SER A 210 12.49 -4.78 1.25
CA SER A 210 12.77 -3.89 2.38
C SER A 210 14.01 -3.04 2.14
N ASP A 211 13.93 -2.13 1.16
CA ASP A 211 14.98 -1.20 0.76
C ASP A 211 14.53 0.27 0.92
N ASN A 212 15.29 1.21 0.34
CA ASN A 212 15.01 2.64 0.45
C ASN A 212 13.74 3.07 -0.31
N GLU A 213 13.33 2.34 -1.35
CA GLU A 213 12.16 2.65 -2.16
C GLU A 213 10.85 2.32 -1.43
N LEU A 214 10.91 1.48 -0.39
CA LEU A 214 9.74 1.12 0.44
C LEU A 214 9.01 2.36 0.99
N HIS A 215 9.72 3.46 1.27
CA HIS A 215 9.09 4.70 1.70
C HIS A 215 8.15 5.29 0.65
N ALA A 216 8.53 5.27 -0.64
CA ALA A 216 7.68 5.74 -1.72
C ALA A 216 6.44 4.85 -1.91
N HIS A 217 6.61 3.53 -1.73
CA HIS A 217 5.50 2.59 -1.73
C HIS A 217 4.48 2.92 -0.63
N VAL A 218 4.93 3.12 0.61
CA VAL A 218 4.06 3.49 1.73
C VAL A 218 3.44 4.88 1.54
N GLN A 219 4.22 5.86 1.07
CA GLN A 219 3.74 7.22 0.77
C GLN A 219 2.58 7.20 -0.24
N SER A 220 2.63 6.31 -1.24
CA SER A 220 1.56 6.18 -2.24
C SER A 220 0.25 5.65 -1.66
N ILE A 221 0.31 4.89 -0.56
CA ILE A 221 -0.85 4.34 0.14
C ILE A 221 -1.47 5.39 1.08
N VAL A 222 -0.64 6.13 1.82
CA VAL A 222 -1.12 7.14 2.79
C VAL A 222 -1.50 8.48 2.15
N GLY A 223 -1.19 8.66 0.86
CA GLY A 223 -1.57 9.83 0.09
C GLY A 223 -0.80 11.07 0.50
N LYS A 224 -1.52 12.12 0.92
CA LYS A 224 -0.94 13.42 1.31
C LYS A 224 -0.39 13.46 2.73
N ARG A 225 -0.67 12.43 3.54
CA ARG A 225 -0.15 12.31 4.89
C ARG A 225 1.36 12.24 4.85
N LYS A 226 2.00 12.88 5.82
CA LYS A 226 3.43 12.68 6.01
C LYS A 226 3.65 11.37 6.75
N VAL A 227 4.60 10.60 6.23
CA VAL A 227 5.02 9.33 6.82
C VAL A 227 6.54 9.31 6.87
N HIS A 228 7.08 8.83 7.98
CA HIS A 228 8.52 8.63 8.14
C HIS A 228 8.77 7.24 8.73
N ARG A 229 10.01 6.74 8.61
CA ARG A 229 10.38 5.45 9.22
C ARG A 229 10.50 5.62 10.73
N TYR A 230 9.95 4.66 11.46
CA TYR A 230 10.11 4.60 12.92
C TYR A 230 11.60 4.54 13.28
N VAL A 231 11.98 5.31 14.30
CA VAL A 231 13.30 5.27 14.93
C VAL A 231 13.09 4.89 16.38
N ASP A 232 13.70 3.78 16.79
CA ASP A 232 13.63 3.33 18.16
C ASP A 232 14.30 4.35 19.09
N GLY A 233 13.54 4.86 20.06
CA GLY A 233 14.00 5.95 20.93
C GLY A 233 15.14 5.56 21.87
N GLU A 234 15.29 4.26 22.18
CA GLU A 234 16.34 3.76 23.07
C GLU A 234 17.65 3.51 22.32
N SER A 235 17.58 2.80 21.18
CA SER A 235 18.76 2.41 20.40
C SER A 235 19.16 3.42 19.32
N GLY A 236 18.25 4.30 18.92
CA GLY A 236 18.41 5.19 17.75
C GLY A 236 18.40 4.44 16.42
N ILE A 237 18.03 3.15 16.41
CA ILE A 237 18.00 2.34 15.19
C ILE A 237 16.71 2.65 14.43
N GLN A 238 16.88 2.97 13.15
CA GLN A 238 15.76 3.14 12.22
C GLN A 238 15.27 1.77 11.74
N SER A 239 13.95 1.54 11.78
CA SER A 239 13.36 0.30 11.29
C SER A 239 13.46 0.18 9.75
N ARG A 240 13.58 -1.07 9.30
CA ARG A 240 13.68 -1.42 7.87
C ARG A 240 12.34 -1.33 7.14
N ASN A 241 11.22 -1.46 7.82
CA ASN A 241 9.90 -1.50 7.20
C ASN A 241 8.76 -1.01 8.10
N HIS A 242 9.07 -0.44 9.27
CA HIS A 242 8.08 0.23 10.10
C HIS A 242 8.07 1.73 9.83
N PHE A 243 6.88 2.23 9.55
CA PHE A 243 6.57 3.61 9.22
C PHE A 243 5.53 4.18 10.17
N VAL A 244 5.56 5.48 10.37
CA VAL A 244 4.73 6.21 11.30
C VAL A 244 4.07 7.37 10.57
N ILE A 245 2.75 7.49 10.66
CA ILE A 245 2.00 8.64 10.14
C ILE A 245 2.11 9.79 11.14
N GLU A 246 2.57 10.95 10.67
CA GLU A 246 2.62 12.16 11.49
C GLU A 246 1.19 12.60 11.87
N ALA A 247 1.01 13.05 13.11
CA ALA A 247 -0.26 13.62 13.54
C ALA A 247 -0.61 14.83 12.66
N SER A 248 -1.86 14.90 12.19
CA SER A 248 -2.33 16.06 11.43
C SER A 248 -2.43 17.26 12.37
N GLU A 249 -1.65 18.31 12.11
CA GLU A 249 -1.77 19.62 12.79
C GLU A 249 -3.12 20.31 12.51
#